data_AF-A0A932Y6S9-F1
#
_entry.id   AF-A0A932Y6S9-F1
#
_cell.length_a   1.000
_cell.length_b   1.000
_cell.length_c   1.000
_cell.angle_alpha   90.00
_cell.angle_beta   90.00
_cell.angle_gamma   90.00
#
_symmetry.space_group_name_H-M   'P 1'
#
loop_
_entity.id
_entity.type
_entity.pdbx_description
1 polymer ?
#
loop_
_entity_poly.entity_id
_entity_poly.type
_entity_poly.pdbx_seq_one_letter_code
_entity_poly.pdbx_strand_id
1 'polypeptide(L)'
;MKIFLDFDGVLHDTRRMIDRTNTLLKKFGVDPQVWADSWEAMSQPDHYKVGLYTIEQHAQQYAKIRKFNTRKFVEDYWKFHDGINYLHKETRDFIRRVNKISEPTLLTHGDPEFQMRKITRSGTYKLVKKIVVVPSLKSRSIGKLLDKKALNVLIDDNPFEVEEMKRSFPKVVVIHISRQILRHWTKPVSADFYVSNLKQALVILELLDETFTKDASKVVQYLKKGKAVVYPTDTAYGLGVDAFNPKAVRNLYRIKNQSLKKPVHVIVDSVAMVEKIAVLDSIARKLMKKYWPGPLTLVLPLTPTLSRKGRGGSWKLLSSGTGTIGVRMPDNKIALQLVRKLGRPITTTSANLHGGPTSYSAIDSFKQFFLKKYQPDLYLDAGVLPKQKPSTIIKIEQNKIKTLRKGPIRASP
;
A
#
# COMPACT_ATOMS: atom_id res chain seq x y z
N MET A 1 4.95 -6.06 -10.57
CA MET A 1 4.45 -4.73 -10.13
C MET A 1 4.41 -3.79 -11.33
N LYS A 2 3.63 -2.69 -11.29
CA LYS A 2 3.63 -1.63 -12.30
C LYS A 2 3.99 -0.30 -11.64
N ILE A 3 5.14 0.26 -12.00
CA ILE A 3 5.68 1.49 -11.38
C ILE A 3 5.51 2.69 -12.31
N PHE A 4 5.00 3.78 -11.77
CA PHE A 4 4.94 5.11 -12.37
C PHE A 4 5.84 6.05 -11.58
N LEU A 5 6.69 6.79 -12.28
CA LEU A 5 7.61 7.76 -11.69
C LEU A 5 7.24 9.13 -12.23
N ASP A 6 7.03 10.11 -11.37
CA ASP A 6 7.10 11.48 -11.84
C ASP A 6 8.53 11.82 -12.30
N PHE A 7 8.62 12.83 -13.15
CA PHE A 7 9.89 13.34 -13.64
C PHE A 7 10.41 14.49 -12.79
N ASP A 8 9.67 15.60 -12.82
CA ASP A 8 9.98 16.81 -12.06
C ASP A 8 9.97 16.47 -10.57
N GLY A 9 10.94 16.98 -9.80
CA GLY A 9 11.03 16.75 -8.36
C GLY A 9 11.49 15.37 -7.92
N VAL A 10 11.01 14.30 -8.56
CA VAL A 10 11.33 12.92 -8.19
C VAL A 10 12.70 12.50 -8.73
N LEU A 11 12.90 12.64 -10.05
CA LEU A 11 14.15 12.27 -10.73
C LEU A 11 14.99 13.50 -11.06
N HIS A 12 14.31 14.58 -11.45
CA HIS A 12 14.87 15.86 -11.87
C HIS A 12 14.83 16.87 -10.72
N ASP A 13 15.99 17.41 -10.36
CA ASP A 13 16.21 18.44 -9.35
C ASP A 13 15.72 19.81 -9.85
N THR A 14 14.40 19.94 -9.91
CA THR A 14 13.71 21.15 -10.34
C THR A 14 14.07 22.34 -9.46
N ARG A 15 14.37 22.11 -8.17
CA ARG A 15 14.82 23.18 -7.26
C ARG A 15 16.17 23.75 -7.72
N ARG A 16 17.17 22.90 -7.99
CA ARG A 16 18.47 23.34 -8.51
C ARG A 16 18.35 24.04 -9.87
N MET A 17 17.40 23.61 -10.71
CA MET A 17 17.09 24.31 -11.96
C MET A 17 16.56 25.72 -11.68
N ILE A 18 15.56 25.86 -10.81
CA ILE A 18 14.97 27.16 -10.41
C ILE A 18 16.04 28.08 -9.80
N ASP A 19 16.88 27.60 -8.88
CA ASP A 19 17.91 28.43 -8.24
C ASP A 19 18.93 28.96 -9.28
N ARG A 20 19.22 28.16 -10.31
CA ARG A 20 20.03 28.61 -11.46
C ARG A 20 19.26 29.62 -12.30
N THR A 21 18.00 29.38 -12.63
CA THR A 21 17.14 30.35 -13.33
C THR A 21 17.09 31.69 -12.59
N ASN A 22 16.99 31.69 -11.27
CA ASN A 22 17.00 32.90 -10.44
C ASN A 22 18.30 33.69 -10.57
N THR A 23 19.43 33.00 -10.76
CA THR A 23 20.71 33.67 -11.05
C THR A 23 20.69 34.35 -12.42
N LEU A 24 20.06 33.74 -13.42
CA LEU A 24 19.89 34.34 -14.73
C LEU A 24 18.91 35.52 -14.71
N LEU A 25 17.76 35.39 -14.04
CA LEU A 25 16.76 36.44 -13.91
C LEU A 25 17.36 37.74 -13.35
N LYS A 26 18.21 37.63 -12.32
CA LYS A 26 18.94 38.78 -11.75
C LYS A 26 19.82 39.50 -12.78
N LYS A 27 20.45 38.78 -13.72
CA LYS A 27 21.23 39.39 -14.82
C LYS A 27 20.37 40.17 -15.80
N PHE A 28 19.08 39.86 -15.88
CA PHE A 28 18.07 40.56 -16.67
C PHE A 28 17.34 41.65 -15.86
N GLY A 29 17.76 41.94 -14.63
CA GLY A 29 17.09 42.90 -13.75
C GLY A 29 15.71 42.44 -13.28
N VAL A 30 15.43 41.13 -13.36
CA VAL A 30 14.16 40.54 -12.92
C VAL A 30 14.28 40.03 -11.49
N ASP A 31 13.37 40.48 -10.63
CA ASP A 31 13.20 39.94 -9.29
C ASP A 31 12.67 38.49 -9.37
N PRO A 32 13.40 37.50 -8.81
CA PRO A 32 12.99 36.10 -8.87
C PRO A 32 11.66 35.79 -8.18
N GLN A 33 11.30 36.52 -7.12
CA GLN A 33 10.02 36.35 -6.43
C GLN A 33 8.88 36.84 -7.31
N VAL A 34 9.01 38.02 -7.92
CA VAL A 34 7.99 38.55 -8.85
C VAL A 34 7.82 37.62 -10.06
N TRP A 35 8.91 37.04 -10.57
CA TRP A 35 8.84 36.01 -11.61
C TRP A 35 8.07 34.78 -11.14
N ALA A 36 8.42 34.23 -9.97
CA ALA A 36 7.75 33.06 -9.40
C ALA A 36 6.26 33.31 -9.13
N ASP A 37 5.90 34.44 -8.54
CA ASP A 37 4.50 34.81 -8.26
C ASP A 37 3.70 34.92 -9.55
N SER A 38 4.29 35.48 -10.61
CA SER A 38 3.63 35.51 -11.91
C SER A 38 3.45 34.10 -12.47
N TRP A 39 4.44 33.20 -12.38
CA TRP A 39 4.34 31.78 -12.78
C TRP A 39 3.19 31.08 -12.03
N GLU A 40 3.14 31.24 -10.70
CA GLU A 40 2.14 30.62 -9.83
C GLU A 40 0.73 31.14 -10.10
N ALA A 41 0.56 32.46 -10.31
CA ALA A 41 -0.73 33.05 -10.67
C ALA A 41 -1.36 32.43 -11.93
N MET A 42 -0.52 31.96 -12.86
CA MET A 42 -0.97 31.28 -14.08
C MET A 42 -1.15 29.78 -13.91
N SER A 43 -0.65 29.21 -12.82
CA SER A 43 -0.64 27.77 -12.53
C SER A 43 -1.71 27.36 -11.49
N GLN A 44 -2.65 28.24 -11.16
CA GLN A 44 -3.63 28.05 -10.06
C GLN A 44 -4.74 26.99 -10.31
N PRO A 45 -5.40 26.48 -9.23
CA PRO A 45 -6.12 25.20 -9.21
C PRO A 45 -7.33 25.04 -10.14
N ASP A 46 -8.08 26.11 -10.42
CA ASP A 46 -9.22 26.05 -11.37
C ASP A 46 -8.75 25.93 -12.84
N HIS A 47 -7.43 26.11 -13.08
CA HIS A 47 -6.79 26.11 -14.39
C HIS A 47 -5.88 24.89 -14.67
N TYR A 48 -5.99 23.78 -13.93
CA TYR A 48 -5.41 22.48 -14.37
C TYR A 48 -5.97 21.94 -15.71
N LYS A 49 -6.78 22.73 -16.42
CA LYS A 49 -7.07 22.59 -17.86
C LYS A 49 -5.93 23.06 -18.77
N VAL A 50 -4.92 23.78 -18.27
CA VAL A 50 -3.88 24.44 -19.07
C VAL A 50 -2.49 23.96 -18.69
N GLY A 51 -2.25 22.64 -18.80
CA GLY A 51 -0.90 22.07 -18.74
C GLY A 51 -0.09 22.36 -20.01
N LEU A 52 -0.04 23.61 -20.47
CA LEU A 52 0.60 24.04 -21.72
C LEU A 52 1.45 25.28 -21.48
N TYR A 53 2.26 25.28 -20.41
CA TYR A 53 3.06 26.44 -20.03
C TYR A 53 4.55 26.19 -20.15
N THR A 54 5.22 27.04 -20.92
CA THR A 54 6.63 27.00 -21.31
C THR A 54 7.36 28.24 -20.79
N ILE A 55 8.69 28.20 -20.79
CA ILE A 55 9.49 29.39 -20.44
C ILE A 55 9.26 30.53 -21.45
N GLU A 56 8.99 30.19 -22.71
CA GLU A 56 8.65 31.13 -23.78
C GLU A 56 7.34 31.87 -23.51
N GLN A 57 6.27 31.13 -23.18
CA GLN A 57 4.99 31.73 -22.82
C GLN A 57 5.11 32.58 -21.55
N HIS A 58 5.96 32.17 -20.61
CA HIS A 58 6.23 32.97 -19.41
C HIS A 58 6.94 34.27 -19.66
N ALA A 59 8.02 34.21 -20.40
CA ALA A 59 8.73 35.41 -20.81
C ALA A 59 7.80 36.39 -21.54
N GLN A 60 6.92 35.90 -22.42
CA GLN A 60 5.95 36.74 -23.14
C GLN A 60 4.91 37.37 -22.21
N GLN A 61 4.39 36.62 -21.25
CA GLN A 61 3.39 37.15 -20.32
C GLN A 61 4.00 38.13 -19.32
N TYR A 62 5.20 37.83 -18.82
CA TYR A 62 5.95 38.74 -17.97
C TYR A 62 6.26 40.08 -18.66
N ALA A 63 6.58 40.05 -19.96
CA ALA A 63 6.81 41.25 -20.76
C ALA A 63 5.57 42.16 -20.92
N LYS A 64 4.35 41.66 -20.66
CA LYS A 64 3.13 42.49 -20.65
C LYS A 64 3.03 43.40 -19.43
N ILE A 65 3.63 42.99 -18.30
CA ILE A 65 3.55 43.70 -17.03
C ILE A 65 4.84 44.46 -16.68
N ARG A 66 5.96 44.17 -17.36
CA ARG A 66 7.27 44.80 -17.15
C ARG A 66 8.02 44.90 -18.49
N LYS A 67 8.85 45.92 -18.68
CA LYS A 67 9.77 45.98 -19.84
C LYS A 67 10.77 44.82 -19.76
N PHE A 68 10.68 43.88 -20.70
CA PHE A 68 11.47 42.64 -20.68
C PHE A 68 11.81 42.19 -22.10
N ASN A 69 13.08 41.92 -22.39
CA ASN A 69 13.50 41.37 -23.68
C ASN A 69 13.29 39.85 -23.70
N THR A 70 12.07 39.44 -24.02
CA THR A 70 11.63 38.04 -24.10
C THR A 70 12.55 37.17 -24.95
N ARG A 71 12.90 37.62 -26.17
CA ARG A 71 13.70 36.83 -27.10
C ARG A 71 15.10 36.56 -26.55
N LYS A 72 15.80 37.60 -26.11
CA LYS A 72 17.15 37.46 -25.53
C LYS A 72 17.13 36.59 -24.27
N PHE A 73 16.12 36.76 -23.41
CA PHE A 73 16.00 35.94 -22.20
C PHE A 73 15.80 34.46 -22.50
N VAL A 74 14.89 34.11 -23.43
CA VAL A 74 14.65 32.71 -23.80
C VAL A 74 15.91 32.09 -24.41
N GLU A 75 16.60 32.80 -25.30
CA GLU A 75 17.87 32.35 -25.88
C GLU A 75 18.94 32.09 -24.81
N ASP A 76 19.14 33.05 -23.88
CA ASP A 76 20.12 32.94 -22.80
C ASP A 76 19.70 31.88 -21.76
N TYR A 77 18.40 31.71 -21.50
CA TYR A 77 17.86 30.65 -20.64
C TYR A 77 18.28 29.28 -21.16
N TRP A 78 18.01 28.99 -22.42
CA TRP A 78 18.32 27.69 -22.98
C TRP A 78 19.82 27.41 -23.06
N LYS A 79 20.65 28.44 -23.30
CA LYS A 79 22.12 28.35 -23.24
C LYS A 79 22.61 28.14 -21.81
N PHE A 80 22.05 28.84 -20.84
CA PHE A 80 22.48 28.79 -19.43
C PHE A 80 22.22 27.45 -18.75
N HIS A 81 21.21 26.73 -19.23
CA HIS A 81 20.85 25.39 -18.78
C HIS A 81 21.46 24.28 -19.66
N ASP A 82 22.15 24.61 -20.75
CA ASP A 82 22.73 23.61 -21.65
C ASP A 82 23.89 22.86 -20.99
N GLY A 83 24.02 21.57 -21.26
CA GLY A 83 25.02 20.68 -20.66
C GLY A 83 24.90 20.43 -19.14
N ILE A 84 23.94 21.05 -18.44
CA ILE A 84 23.77 20.87 -17.00
C ILE A 84 22.92 19.63 -16.72
N ASN A 85 23.49 18.67 -15.99
CA ASN A 85 22.73 17.54 -15.47
C ASN A 85 21.96 17.93 -14.20
N TYR A 86 20.64 17.98 -14.31
CA TYR A 86 19.71 18.23 -13.22
C TYR A 86 19.16 16.96 -12.57
N LEU A 87 19.65 15.77 -12.88
CA LEU A 87 19.22 14.57 -12.14
C LEU A 87 19.75 14.57 -10.71
N HIS A 88 18.92 14.13 -9.77
CA HIS A 88 19.41 13.77 -8.44
C HIS A 88 20.51 12.71 -8.54
N LYS A 89 21.50 12.78 -7.64
CA LYS A 89 22.71 11.94 -7.70
C LYS A 89 22.37 10.44 -7.71
N GLU A 90 21.31 10.06 -7.01
CA GLU A 90 20.85 8.68 -6.85
C GLU A 90 19.96 8.18 -8.00
N THR A 91 19.54 9.03 -8.94
CA THR A 91 18.56 8.69 -10.00
C THR A 91 19.00 7.50 -10.87
N ARG A 92 20.26 7.46 -11.30
CA ARG A 92 20.76 6.38 -12.17
C ARG A 92 20.76 5.03 -11.47
N ASP A 93 21.25 4.98 -10.23
CA ASP A 93 21.26 3.75 -9.43
C ASP A 93 19.84 3.28 -9.12
N PHE A 94 18.96 4.22 -8.76
CA PHE A 94 17.54 3.96 -8.53
C PHE A 94 16.88 3.31 -9.74
N ILE A 95 16.97 3.92 -10.93
CA ILE A 95 16.34 3.38 -12.15
C ILE A 95 16.92 2.01 -12.52
N ARG A 96 18.24 1.84 -12.42
CA ARG A 96 18.91 0.55 -12.67
C ARG A 96 18.37 -0.56 -11.78
N ARG A 97 18.12 -0.29 -10.50
CA ARG A 97 17.55 -1.27 -9.55
C ARG A 97 16.06 -1.48 -9.77
N VAL A 98 15.30 -0.41 -10.01
CA VAL A 98 13.88 -0.52 -10.37
C VAL A 98 13.66 -1.37 -11.62
N ASN A 99 14.53 -1.26 -12.63
CA ASN A 99 14.46 -2.09 -13.85
C ASN A 99 14.63 -3.60 -13.58
N LYS A 100 15.19 -4.01 -12.43
CA LYS A 100 15.21 -5.43 -12.01
C LYS A 100 13.89 -5.91 -11.43
N ILE A 101 13.05 -4.98 -10.97
CA ILE A 101 11.73 -5.23 -10.38
C ILE A 101 10.63 -5.16 -11.45
N SER A 102 10.61 -4.07 -12.20
CA SER A 102 9.68 -3.86 -13.31
C SER A 102 10.16 -2.73 -14.20
N GLU A 103 9.77 -2.73 -15.47
CA GLU A 103 10.01 -1.58 -16.37
C GLU A 103 9.15 -0.37 -15.94
N PRO A 104 9.75 0.70 -15.38
CA PRO A 104 9.00 1.85 -14.88
C PRO A 104 8.48 2.67 -16.05
N THR A 105 7.37 3.37 -15.83
CA THR A 105 6.84 4.37 -16.75
C THR A 105 7.08 5.75 -16.17
N LEU A 106 7.81 6.59 -16.89
CA LEU A 106 7.91 8.01 -16.57
C LEU A 106 6.57 8.65 -16.92
N LEU A 107 5.90 9.25 -15.94
CA LEU A 107 4.59 9.87 -16.08
C LEU A 107 4.67 11.30 -15.57
N THR A 108 4.74 12.26 -16.49
CA THR A 108 4.78 13.69 -16.19
C THR A 108 3.58 14.40 -16.81
N HIS A 109 3.21 15.56 -16.27
CA HIS A 109 2.19 16.41 -16.86
C HIS A 109 2.79 17.70 -17.40
N GLY A 110 2.07 18.36 -18.30
CA GLY A 110 2.43 19.66 -18.84
C GLY A 110 2.63 19.63 -20.35
N ASP A 111 3.27 20.69 -20.87
CA ASP A 111 3.47 20.84 -22.30
C ASP A 111 4.35 19.70 -22.84
N PRO A 112 3.89 18.92 -23.84
CA PRO A 112 4.63 17.76 -24.34
C PRO A 112 6.03 18.08 -24.86
N GLU A 113 6.18 19.18 -25.61
CA GLU A 113 7.47 19.56 -26.18
C GLU A 113 8.43 20.00 -25.09
N PHE A 114 7.96 20.81 -24.13
CA PHE A 114 8.76 21.26 -23.01
C PHE A 114 9.20 20.10 -22.10
N GLN A 115 8.28 19.21 -21.75
CA GLN A 115 8.59 18.04 -20.93
C GLN A 115 9.59 17.12 -21.64
N MET A 116 9.37 16.84 -22.93
CA MET A 116 10.31 16.02 -23.71
C MET A 116 11.68 16.70 -23.87
N ARG A 117 11.74 18.03 -23.97
CA ARG A 117 13.01 18.77 -23.99
C ARG A 117 13.79 18.59 -22.69
N LYS A 118 13.14 18.70 -21.52
CA LYS A 118 13.79 18.45 -20.21
C LYS A 118 14.24 17.00 -20.06
N ILE A 119 13.41 16.05 -20.46
CA ILE A 119 13.71 14.61 -20.40
C ILE A 119 14.90 14.25 -21.31
N THR A 120 14.97 14.86 -22.49
CA THR A 120 16.06 14.66 -23.46
C THR A 120 17.36 15.25 -22.94
N ARG A 121 17.35 16.52 -22.49
CA ARG A 121 18.55 17.22 -21.99
C ARG A 121 19.12 16.59 -20.72
N SER A 122 18.26 16.09 -19.82
CA SER A 122 18.72 15.35 -18.62
C SER A 122 19.27 13.96 -18.94
N GLY A 123 19.07 13.45 -20.17
CA GLY A 123 19.44 12.09 -20.56
C GLY A 123 18.51 11.01 -19.99
N THR A 124 17.38 11.39 -19.39
CA THR A 124 16.46 10.45 -18.72
C THR A 124 15.81 9.48 -19.69
N TYR A 125 15.61 9.89 -20.94
CA TYR A 125 15.12 9.00 -22.01
C TYR A 125 16.00 7.77 -22.26
N LYS A 126 17.30 7.84 -21.91
CA LYS A 126 18.21 6.70 -21.99
C LYS A 126 18.04 5.72 -20.82
N LEU A 127 17.43 6.18 -19.73
CA LEU A 127 17.28 5.42 -18.48
C LEU A 127 15.89 4.76 -18.39
N VAL A 128 14.85 5.42 -18.87
CA VAL A 128 13.46 4.95 -18.82
C VAL A 128 12.90 4.84 -20.24
N LYS A 129 12.53 3.62 -20.65
CA LYS A 129 12.07 3.34 -22.01
C LYS A 129 10.66 3.87 -22.31
N LYS A 130 9.76 3.78 -21.33
CA LYS A 130 8.36 4.23 -21.48
C LYS A 130 8.15 5.59 -20.84
N ILE A 131 7.90 6.59 -21.67
CA ILE A 131 7.61 7.97 -21.27
C ILE A 131 6.19 8.32 -21.68
N VAL A 132 5.44 8.90 -20.75
CA VAL A 132 4.09 9.40 -20.98
C VAL A 132 4.01 10.82 -20.46
N VAL A 133 3.71 11.77 -21.36
CA VAL A 133 3.38 13.15 -21.00
C VAL A 133 1.88 13.32 -21.13
N VAL A 134 1.24 13.84 -20.09
CA VAL A 134 -0.22 14.08 -20.06
C VAL A 134 -0.52 15.58 -20.00
N PRO A 135 -1.58 16.07 -20.68
CA PRO A 135 -1.86 17.50 -20.78
C PRO A 135 -2.51 18.10 -19.51
N SER A 136 -2.80 17.27 -18.51
CA SER A 136 -3.46 17.65 -17.27
C SER A 136 -3.06 16.68 -16.15
N LEU A 137 -3.72 16.77 -14.98
CA LEU A 137 -3.48 15.89 -13.84
C LEU A 137 -3.28 14.42 -14.22
N LYS A 138 -2.30 13.78 -13.59
CA LYS A 138 -1.95 12.38 -13.86
C LYS A 138 -3.15 11.47 -13.58
N SER A 139 -3.94 11.78 -12.56
CA SER A 139 -5.18 11.07 -12.20
C SER A 139 -6.21 11.04 -13.33
N ARG A 140 -6.26 12.04 -14.22
CA ARG A 140 -7.23 12.05 -15.34
C ARG A 140 -6.86 11.09 -16.47
N SER A 141 -5.58 10.70 -16.57
CA SER A 141 -5.06 9.93 -17.70
C SER A 141 -4.56 8.54 -17.33
N ILE A 142 -4.11 8.34 -16.08
CA ILE A 142 -3.43 7.11 -15.65
C ILE A 142 -4.33 5.87 -15.72
N GLY A 143 -5.66 6.02 -15.67
CA GLY A 143 -6.60 4.89 -15.63
C GLY A 143 -6.42 3.88 -16.76
N LYS A 144 -6.06 4.34 -17.97
CA LYS A 144 -5.76 3.46 -19.14
C LYS A 144 -4.39 2.76 -19.04
N LEU A 145 -3.51 3.26 -18.18
CA LEU A 145 -2.15 2.75 -17.98
C LEU A 145 -2.05 1.76 -16.82
N LEU A 146 -3.03 1.78 -15.91
CA LEU A 146 -3.06 0.89 -14.75
C LEU A 146 -3.18 -0.58 -15.17
N ASP A 147 -2.38 -1.43 -14.56
CA ASP A 147 -2.47 -2.87 -14.75
C ASP A 147 -3.39 -3.48 -13.68
N LYS A 148 -4.55 -4.01 -14.10
CA LYS A 148 -5.52 -4.67 -13.22
C LYS A 148 -4.95 -5.92 -12.53
N LYS A 149 -3.93 -6.55 -13.12
CA LYS A 149 -3.27 -7.76 -12.61
C LYS A 149 -2.04 -7.46 -11.77
N ALA A 150 -1.48 -6.26 -11.80
CA ALA A 150 -0.35 -5.88 -10.95
C ALA A 150 -0.75 -5.04 -9.72
N LEU A 151 0.18 -4.92 -8.78
CA LEU A 151 0.21 -3.82 -7.81
C LEU A 151 0.70 -2.57 -8.57
N ASN A 152 -0.06 -1.48 -8.55
CA ASN A 152 0.31 -0.23 -9.20
C ASN A 152 0.88 0.72 -8.16
N VAL A 153 2.07 1.28 -8.43
CA VAL A 153 2.77 2.19 -7.54
C VAL A 153 3.09 3.49 -8.26
N LEU A 154 2.77 4.63 -7.67
CA LEU A 154 3.18 5.95 -8.12
C LEU A 154 4.20 6.53 -7.13
N ILE A 155 5.26 7.13 -7.66
CA ILE A 155 6.20 7.97 -6.90
C ILE A 155 6.07 9.40 -7.41
N ASP A 156 5.73 10.32 -6.52
CA ASP A 156 5.42 11.71 -6.84
C ASP A 156 5.87 12.62 -5.70
N ASP A 157 6.39 13.80 -5.99
CA ASP A 157 6.73 14.81 -4.99
C ASP A 157 5.62 15.84 -4.80
N ASN A 158 4.66 15.92 -5.72
CA ASN A 158 3.59 16.92 -5.69
C ASN A 158 2.44 16.46 -4.79
N PRO A 159 2.19 17.13 -3.64
CA PRO A 159 1.12 16.77 -2.71
C PRO A 159 -0.26 16.79 -3.36
N PHE A 160 -0.50 17.70 -4.30
CA PHE A 160 -1.78 17.79 -4.99
C PHE A 160 -2.00 16.59 -5.90
N GLU A 161 -1.00 16.20 -6.71
CA GLU A 161 -1.09 14.99 -7.53
C GLU A 161 -1.25 13.73 -6.67
N VAL A 162 -0.59 13.67 -5.52
CA VAL A 162 -0.77 12.58 -4.55
C VAL A 162 -2.21 12.51 -4.05
N GLU A 163 -2.78 13.63 -3.59
CA GLU A 163 -4.16 13.67 -3.10
C GLU A 163 -5.17 13.29 -4.19
N GLU A 164 -5.01 13.87 -5.38
CA GLU A 164 -5.84 13.56 -6.55
C GLU A 164 -5.73 12.09 -6.96
N MET A 165 -4.52 11.53 -6.97
CA MET A 165 -4.29 10.12 -7.28
C MET A 165 -4.99 9.21 -6.28
N LYS A 166 -4.87 9.48 -4.97
CA LYS A 166 -5.52 8.67 -3.92
C LYS A 166 -7.03 8.82 -3.92
N ARG A 167 -7.56 10.01 -4.26
CA ARG A 167 -8.99 10.24 -4.43
C ARG A 167 -9.57 9.46 -5.61
N SER A 168 -8.93 9.53 -6.78
CA SER A 168 -9.42 8.88 -8.01
C SER A 168 -9.12 7.38 -8.05
N PHE A 169 -7.97 6.95 -7.52
CA PHE A 169 -7.54 5.56 -7.51
C PHE A 169 -7.02 5.15 -6.13
N PRO A 170 -7.91 4.89 -5.16
CA PRO A 170 -7.51 4.49 -3.81
C PRO A 170 -6.61 3.24 -3.76
N LYS A 171 -6.67 2.39 -4.79
CA LYS A 171 -5.88 1.16 -4.96
C LYS A 171 -4.44 1.39 -5.45
N VAL A 172 -4.12 2.56 -5.98
CA VAL A 172 -2.74 2.90 -6.35
C VAL A 172 -1.98 3.17 -5.06
N VAL A 173 -0.85 2.47 -4.90
CA VAL A 173 0.09 2.73 -3.81
C VAL A 173 0.86 3.99 -4.15
N VAL A 174 0.81 5.01 -3.29
CA VAL A 174 1.51 6.27 -3.56
C VAL A 174 2.65 6.49 -2.57
N ILE A 175 3.86 6.63 -3.08
CA ILE A 175 5.05 7.00 -2.32
C ILE A 175 5.30 8.49 -2.58
N HIS A 176 4.99 9.33 -1.59
CA HIS A 176 5.32 10.75 -1.66
C HIS A 176 6.79 10.97 -1.30
N ILE A 177 7.56 11.56 -2.21
CA ILE A 177 8.96 11.92 -1.97
C ILE A 177 9.06 13.42 -1.66
N SER A 178 9.42 13.74 -0.43
CA SER A 178 9.52 15.12 0.05
C SER A 178 10.78 15.79 -0.48
N ARG A 179 10.65 16.46 -1.62
CA ARG A 179 11.66 17.33 -2.22
C ARG A 179 11.08 18.73 -2.16
N GLN A 180 11.61 19.60 -1.31
CA GLN A 180 11.05 20.96 -1.15
C GLN A 180 11.30 21.79 -2.43
N ILE A 181 10.41 21.69 -3.42
CA ILE A 181 10.50 22.49 -4.65
C ILE A 181 9.90 23.87 -4.39
N LEU A 182 8.71 23.92 -3.78
CA LEU A 182 7.96 25.14 -3.47
C LEU A 182 7.75 25.28 -1.96
N ARG A 183 7.87 26.52 -1.44
CA ARG A 183 7.92 26.83 0.00
C ARG A 183 6.61 26.60 0.75
N HIS A 184 5.47 26.61 0.04
CA HIS A 184 4.13 26.65 0.65
C HIS A 184 3.40 25.31 0.63
N TRP A 185 4.02 24.25 0.12
CA TRP A 185 3.36 22.96 -0.04
C TRP A 185 3.27 22.22 1.29
N THR A 186 2.04 21.94 1.72
CA THR A 186 1.79 21.06 2.86
C THR A 186 1.97 19.62 2.43
N LYS A 187 2.54 18.82 3.33
CA LYS A 187 2.70 17.37 3.12
C LYS A 187 1.32 16.75 2.85
N PRO A 188 1.16 15.89 1.83
CA PRO A 188 -0.12 15.24 1.59
C PRO A 188 -0.46 14.36 2.78
N VAL A 189 -1.73 14.16 3.04
CA VAL A 189 -2.25 13.35 4.14
C VAL A 189 -2.53 11.92 3.65
N SER A 190 -2.87 11.75 2.37
CA SER A 190 -3.36 10.48 1.84
C SER A 190 -2.29 9.51 1.29
N ALA A 191 -1.02 9.93 1.18
CA ALA A 191 0.04 9.06 0.66
C ALA A 191 0.20 7.79 1.50
N ASP A 192 0.61 6.69 0.85
CA ASP A 192 0.85 5.43 1.53
C ASP A 192 2.19 5.40 2.24
N PHE A 193 3.19 6.03 1.65
CA PHE A 193 4.51 6.18 2.24
C PHE A 193 5.04 7.59 2.02
N TYR A 194 5.88 8.02 2.96
CA TYR A 194 6.57 9.31 2.90
C TYR A 194 8.05 9.05 3.02
N VAL A 195 8.80 9.53 2.03
CA VAL A 195 10.25 9.35 1.95
C VAL A 195 10.92 10.68 1.63
N SER A 196 12.21 10.83 1.92
CA SER A 196 12.96 12.05 1.61
C SER A 196 13.85 11.93 0.37
N ASN A 197 14.06 10.72 -0.15
CA ASN A 197 14.93 10.46 -1.29
C ASN A 197 14.59 9.13 -1.98
N LEU A 198 15.16 8.93 -3.18
CA LEU A 198 14.91 7.73 -3.98
C LEU A 198 15.47 6.44 -3.34
N LYS A 199 16.48 6.52 -2.46
CA LYS A 199 17.00 5.33 -1.77
C LYS A 199 15.94 4.73 -0.83
N GLN A 200 15.24 5.58 -0.09
CA GLN A 200 14.13 5.14 0.78
C GLN A 200 12.94 4.62 -0.04
N ALA A 201 12.60 5.29 -1.15
CA ALA A 201 11.57 4.79 -2.06
C ALA A 201 11.91 3.38 -2.60
N LEU A 202 13.18 3.15 -2.94
CA LEU A 202 13.65 1.87 -3.45
C LEU A 202 13.50 0.73 -2.43
N VAL A 203 13.82 0.98 -1.16
CA VAL A 203 13.62 0.00 -0.09
C VAL A 203 12.15 -0.44 -0.02
N ILE A 204 11.21 0.51 -0.16
CA ILE A 204 9.77 0.19 -0.20
C ILE A 204 9.45 -0.66 -1.43
N LEU A 205 9.92 -0.28 -2.62
CA LEU A 205 9.66 -1.02 -3.85
C LEU A 205 10.17 -2.45 -3.80
N GLU A 206 11.37 -2.67 -3.27
CA GLU A 206 11.98 -4.00 -3.12
C GLU A 206 11.21 -4.86 -2.13
N LEU A 207 10.79 -4.29 -1.00
CA LEU A 207 9.95 -5.01 -0.04
C LEU A 207 8.57 -5.35 -0.60
N LEU A 208 7.95 -4.44 -1.36
CA LEU A 208 6.68 -4.72 -2.03
C LEU A 208 6.83 -5.85 -3.05
N ASP A 209 7.90 -5.84 -3.85
CA ASP A 209 8.16 -6.88 -4.85
C ASP A 209 8.40 -8.27 -4.21
N GLU A 210 9.18 -8.32 -3.14
CA GLU A 210 9.52 -9.57 -2.45
C GLU A 210 8.31 -10.17 -1.72
N THR A 211 7.54 -9.32 -1.04
CA THR A 211 6.54 -9.78 -0.05
C THR A 211 5.10 -9.79 -0.56
N PHE A 212 4.78 -9.13 -1.68
CA PHE A 212 3.43 -9.19 -2.24
C PHE A 212 3.28 -10.30 -3.27
N THR A 213 2.10 -10.92 -3.28
CA THR A 213 1.73 -11.88 -4.31
C THR A 213 0.24 -11.82 -4.60
N LYS A 214 -0.17 -12.23 -5.79
CA LYS A 214 -1.57 -12.54 -6.12
C LYS A 214 -1.83 -14.05 -6.21
N ASP A 215 -0.79 -14.88 -6.06
CA ASP A 215 -0.88 -16.33 -6.14
C ASP A 215 -1.12 -16.94 -4.75
N ALA A 216 -2.33 -17.47 -4.56
CA ALA A 216 -2.69 -18.18 -3.34
C ALA A 216 -1.86 -19.46 -3.09
N SER A 217 -1.26 -20.05 -4.13
CA SER A 217 -0.42 -21.24 -3.98
C SER A 217 0.89 -20.92 -3.25
N LYS A 218 1.50 -19.76 -3.54
CA LYS A 218 2.65 -19.24 -2.78
C LYS A 218 2.32 -19.07 -1.29
N VAL A 219 1.11 -18.62 -0.95
CA VAL A 219 0.66 -18.50 0.46
C VAL A 219 0.66 -19.85 1.18
N VAL A 220 0.15 -20.90 0.54
CA VAL A 220 0.16 -22.27 1.11
C VAL A 220 1.58 -22.75 1.36
N GLN A 221 2.51 -22.49 0.44
CA GLN A 221 3.93 -22.84 0.64
C GLN A 221 4.54 -22.14 1.84
N TYR A 222 4.24 -20.85 2.04
CA TYR A 222 4.72 -20.08 3.19
C TYR A 222 4.14 -20.60 4.51
N LEU A 223 2.83 -20.89 4.54
CA LEU A 223 2.18 -21.50 5.69
C LEU A 223 2.80 -22.85 6.07
N LYS A 224 3.07 -23.72 5.08
CA LYS A 224 3.77 -25.01 5.29
C LYS A 224 5.18 -24.83 5.86
N LYS A 225 5.87 -23.75 5.50
CA LYS A 225 7.19 -23.38 6.04
C LYS A 225 7.12 -22.71 7.43
N GLY A 226 5.93 -22.61 8.04
CA GLY A 226 5.74 -21.97 9.34
C GLY A 226 5.85 -20.45 9.32
N LYS A 227 5.65 -19.83 8.14
CA LYS A 227 5.70 -18.38 7.94
C LYS A 227 4.33 -17.74 8.17
N ALA A 228 4.35 -16.45 8.52
CA ALA A 228 3.15 -15.65 8.75
C ALA A 228 2.72 -14.97 7.45
N VAL A 229 1.43 -15.05 7.14
CA VAL A 229 0.87 -14.54 5.87
C VAL A 229 -0.32 -13.63 6.14
N VAL A 230 -0.46 -12.59 5.33
CA VAL A 230 -1.64 -11.72 5.31
C VAL A 230 -2.51 -12.11 4.12
N TYR A 231 -3.80 -12.34 4.34
CA TYR A 231 -4.72 -12.84 3.32
C TYR A 231 -6.16 -12.34 3.56
N PRO A 232 -7.03 -12.26 2.53
CA PRO A 232 -8.39 -11.76 2.68
C PRO A 232 -9.29 -12.75 3.44
N THR A 233 -10.22 -12.23 4.22
CA THR A 233 -11.41 -12.97 4.72
C THR A 233 -12.69 -12.29 4.25
N ASP A 234 -13.84 -12.79 4.67
CA ASP A 234 -15.18 -12.22 4.45
C ASP A 234 -15.40 -10.92 5.25
N THR A 235 -14.60 -10.67 6.29
CA THR A 235 -14.76 -9.48 7.15
C THR A 235 -13.67 -8.43 7.00
N ALA A 236 -12.41 -8.85 6.91
CA ALA A 236 -11.22 -7.99 6.83
C ALA A 236 -10.00 -8.84 6.43
N TYR A 237 -8.83 -8.24 6.22
CA TYR A 237 -7.61 -9.03 6.07
C TYR A 237 -7.21 -9.69 7.38
N GLY A 238 -6.79 -10.95 7.30
CA GLY A 238 -6.32 -11.77 8.41
C GLY A 238 -4.80 -11.97 8.37
N LEU A 239 -4.16 -11.94 9.54
CA LEU A 239 -2.81 -12.42 9.76
C LEU A 239 -2.90 -13.90 10.18
N GLY A 240 -2.37 -14.77 9.33
CA GLY A 240 -2.49 -16.22 9.40
C GLY A 240 -1.17 -16.93 9.63
N VAL A 241 -1.22 -18.00 10.42
CA VAL A 241 -0.15 -19.02 10.51
C VAL A 241 -0.77 -20.41 10.60
N ASP A 242 0.01 -21.44 10.31
CA ASP A 242 -0.39 -22.82 10.59
C ASP A 242 -0.68 -23.02 12.09
N ALA A 243 -1.92 -23.42 12.42
CA ALA A 243 -2.37 -23.64 13.78
C ALA A 243 -1.66 -24.81 14.49
N PHE A 244 -1.08 -25.76 13.74
CA PHE A 244 -0.33 -26.89 14.28
C PHE A 244 1.16 -26.58 14.47
N ASN A 245 1.63 -25.37 14.13
CA ASN A 245 3.03 -25.00 14.26
C ASN A 245 3.24 -24.05 15.46
N PRO A 246 3.78 -24.52 16.61
CA PRO A 246 3.94 -23.69 17.81
C PRO A 246 4.95 -22.55 17.63
N LYS A 247 5.93 -22.69 16.72
CA LYS A 247 6.88 -21.61 16.40
C LYS A 247 6.17 -20.50 15.62
N ALA A 248 5.36 -20.86 14.62
CA ALA A 248 4.59 -19.92 13.83
C ALA A 248 3.54 -19.18 14.68
N VAL A 249 2.81 -19.90 15.54
CA VAL A 249 1.86 -19.29 16.49
C VAL A 249 2.55 -18.27 17.40
N ARG A 250 3.71 -18.60 17.98
CA ARG A 250 4.50 -17.63 18.77
C ARG A 250 4.92 -16.41 17.94
N ASN A 251 5.31 -16.63 16.68
CA ASN A 251 5.66 -15.52 15.79
C ASN A 251 4.47 -14.61 15.49
N LEU A 252 3.26 -15.17 15.29
CA LEU A 252 2.04 -14.38 15.10
C LEU A 252 1.79 -13.42 16.28
N TYR A 253 1.96 -13.88 17.52
CA TYR A 253 1.83 -13.01 18.69
C TYR A 253 2.88 -11.90 18.75
N ARG A 254 4.13 -12.20 18.33
CA ARG A 254 5.22 -11.20 18.23
C ARG A 254 4.90 -10.14 17.18
N ILE A 255 4.46 -10.55 15.99
CA ILE A 255 4.05 -9.65 14.90
C ILE A 255 2.90 -8.76 15.35
N LYS A 256 1.86 -9.36 15.96
CA LYS A 256 0.67 -8.63 16.42
C LYS A 256 0.96 -7.71 17.61
N ASN A 257 2.13 -7.85 18.26
CA ASN A 257 2.48 -7.22 19.53
C ASN A 257 1.37 -7.42 20.59
N GLN A 258 0.94 -8.68 20.76
CA GLN A 258 -0.18 -9.05 21.62
C GLN A 258 0.26 -10.08 22.66
N SER A 259 -0.29 -9.96 23.88
CA SER A 259 -0.07 -10.93 24.95
C SER A 259 -0.55 -12.33 24.56
N LEU A 260 0.25 -13.34 24.91
CA LEU A 260 -0.11 -14.76 24.79
C LEU A 260 -1.36 -15.15 25.61
N LYS A 261 -1.79 -14.29 26.55
CA LYS A 261 -3.03 -14.50 27.32
C LYS A 261 -4.29 -14.22 26.51
N LYS A 262 -4.21 -13.52 25.39
CA LYS A 262 -5.38 -13.20 24.57
C LYS A 262 -5.61 -14.29 23.51
N PRO A 263 -6.72 -15.03 23.57
CA PRO A 263 -6.96 -16.16 22.67
C PRO A 263 -7.11 -15.69 21.22
N VAL A 264 -6.72 -16.56 20.29
CA VAL A 264 -6.85 -16.34 18.84
C VAL A 264 -7.63 -17.50 18.25
N HIS A 265 -8.54 -17.20 17.33
CA HIS A 265 -9.36 -18.22 16.68
C HIS A 265 -8.62 -18.86 15.52
N VAL A 266 -9.08 -20.02 15.09
CA VAL A 266 -8.66 -20.69 13.87
C VAL A 266 -9.76 -20.61 12.82
N ILE A 267 -9.36 -20.59 11.55
CA ILE A 267 -10.29 -20.82 10.45
C ILE A 267 -10.18 -22.26 9.95
N VAL A 268 -11.32 -22.81 9.54
CA VAL A 268 -11.49 -24.18 9.03
C VAL A 268 -12.23 -24.18 7.70
N ASP A 269 -12.23 -25.30 7.00
CA ASP A 269 -12.91 -25.48 5.71
C ASP A 269 -14.17 -26.37 5.76
N SER A 270 -14.40 -27.04 6.89
CA SER A 270 -15.43 -28.07 7.04
C SER A 270 -15.73 -28.35 8.51
N VAL A 271 -16.93 -28.85 8.79
CA VAL A 271 -17.32 -29.32 10.13
C VAL A 271 -16.45 -30.51 10.56
N ALA A 272 -16.12 -31.41 9.64
CA ALA A 272 -15.23 -32.55 9.88
C ALA A 272 -13.83 -32.11 10.37
N MET A 273 -13.30 -30.98 9.88
CA MET A 273 -12.05 -30.42 10.41
C MET A 273 -12.23 -29.88 11.84
N VAL A 274 -13.40 -29.34 12.18
CA VAL A 274 -13.68 -28.89 13.56
C VAL A 274 -13.71 -30.06 14.53
N GLU A 275 -14.35 -31.18 14.18
CA GLU A 275 -14.45 -32.36 15.04
C GLU A 275 -13.08 -32.94 15.41
N LYS A 276 -12.06 -32.73 14.57
CA LYS A 276 -10.67 -33.10 14.87
C LYS A 276 -10.04 -32.23 15.96
N ILE A 277 -10.53 -31.01 16.17
CA ILE A 277 -9.91 -30.02 17.08
C ILE A 277 -10.78 -29.59 18.27
N ALA A 278 -12.11 -29.67 18.16
CA ALA A 278 -13.05 -29.24 19.17
C ALA A 278 -14.24 -30.19 19.31
N VAL A 279 -14.83 -30.21 20.51
CA VAL A 279 -16.05 -30.97 20.83
C VAL A 279 -17.28 -30.17 20.37
N LEU A 280 -18.18 -30.83 19.65
CA LEU A 280 -19.42 -30.23 19.12
C LEU A 280 -20.65 -30.75 19.84
N ASP A 281 -21.42 -29.86 20.44
CA ASP A 281 -22.77 -30.15 20.93
C ASP A 281 -23.84 -29.87 19.84
N SER A 282 -25.10 -30.16 20.17
CA SER A 282 -26.22 -29.99 19.24
C SER A 282 -26.45 -28.53 18.85
N ILE A 283 -26.21 -27.58 19.77
CA ILE A 283 -26.35 -26.14 19.52
C ILE A 283 -25.26 -25.67 18.56
N ALA A 284 -24.01 -26.07 18.77
CA ALA A 284 -22.88 -25.77 17.90
C ALA A 284 -23.17 -26.22 16.47
N ARG A 285 -23.66 -27.46 16.29
CA ARG A 285 -24.01 -28.00 14.98
C ARG A 285 -25.14 -27.21 14.30
N LYS A 286 -26.19 -26.84 15.04
CA LYS A 286 -27.29 -26.00 14.52
C LYS A 286 -26.79 -24.62 14.08
N LEU A 287 -25.95 -23.97 14.90
CA LEU A 287 -25.38 -22.65 14.58
C LEU A 287 -24.43 -22.72 13.38
N MET A 288 -23.59 -23.74 13.28
CA MET A 288 -22.73 -23.97 12.11
C MET A 288 -23.56 -24.18 10.85
N LYS A 289 -24.58 -25.06 10.89
CA LYS A 289 -25.46 -25.31 9.74
C LYS A 289 -26.18 -24.05 9.25
N LYS A 290 -26.55 -23.15 10.16
CA LYS A 290 -27.30 -21.94 9.85
C LYS A 290 -26.43 -20.78 9.37
N TYR A 291 -25.24 -20.61 9.95
CA TYR A 291 -24.45 -19.38 9.79
C TYR A 291 -23.06 -19.58 9.16
N TRP A 292 -22.66 -20.82 8.85
CA TRP A 292 -21.41 -21.10 8.17
C TRP A 292 -21.63 -21.60 6.73
N PRO A 293 -20.79 -21.19 5.76
CA PRO A 293 -19.71 -20.20 5.90
C PRO A 293 -20.24 -18.79 6.24
N GLY A 294 -19.51 -18.04 7.06
CA GLY A 294 -19.94 -16.68 7.40
C GLY A 294 -19.29 -16.04 8.63
N PRO A 295 -19.82 -14.88 9.07
CA PRO A 295 -19.26 -14.05 10.12
C PRO A 295 -19.63 -14.50 11.53
N LEU A 296 -19.61 -15.81 11.79
CA LEU A 296 -19.80 -16.40 13.12
C LEU A 296 -18.53 -17.12 13.58
N THR A 297 -18.06 -16.79 14.78
CA THR A 297 -17.01 -17.52 15.48
C THR A 297 -17.60 -18.21 16.70
N LEU A 298 -17.36 -19.51 16.84
CA LEU A 298 -17.80 -20.32 17.98
C LEU A 298 -16.61 -20.63 18.87
N VAL A 299 -16.73 -20.36 20.17
CA VAL A 299 -15.75 -20.77 21.20
C VAL A 299 -16.20 -22.11 21.77
N LEU A 300 -15.41 -23.14 21.53
CA LEU A 300 -15.76 -24.54 21.77
C LEU A 300 -14.67 -25.22 22.62
N PRO A 301 -15.01 -26.24 23.44
CA PRO A 301 -14.02 -27.03 24.15
C PRO A 301 -13.08 -27.75 23.16
N LEU A 302 -11.79 -27.76 23.44
CA LEU A 302 -10.83 -28.57 22.69
C LEU A 302 -11.12 -30.07 22.90
N THR A 303 -10.81 -30.90 21.90
CA THR A 303 -10.88 -32.36 22.09
C THR A 303 -9.95 -32.82 23.24
N PRO A 304 -10.28 -33.92 23.95
CA PRO A 304 -9.43 -34.45 25.01
C PRO A 304 -7.96 -34.69 24.59
N THR A 305 -7.75 -35.05 23.32
CA THR A 305 -6.44 -35.27 22.72
C THR A 305 -5.61 -33.98 22.65
N LEU A 306 -6.23 -32.84 22.32
CA LEU A 306 -5.56 -31.54 22.22
C LEU A 306 -5.50 -30.80 23.55
N SER A 307 -6.40 -31.13 24.49
CA SER A 307 -6.44 -30.51 25.82
C SER A 307 -5.44 -31.12 26.82
N ARG A 308 -5.05 -32.39 26.67
CA ARG A 308 -4.02 -33.03 27.53
C ARG A 308 -2.61 -32.49 27.27
N LYS A 309 -1.91 -32.13 28.36
CA LYS A 309 -0.54 -31.56 28.36
C LYS A 309 0.44 -32.45 27.57
N GLY A 310 1.24 -31.83 26.69
CA GLY A 310 2.40 -32.45 26.01
C GLY A 310 2.28 -32.60 24.49
N ARG A 311 1.09 -32.86 23.95
CA ARG A 311 0.89 -33.09 22.50
C ARG A 311 0.31 -31.91 21.71
N GLY A 312 -0.20 -30.89 22.40
CA GLY A 312 -0.88 -29.73 21.80
C GLY A 312 -0.08 -28.42 21.86
N GLY A 313 1.23 -28.43 21.57
CA GLY A 313 2.13 -27.29 21.84
C GLY A 313 1.60 -25.91 21.38
N SER A 314 0.97 -25.84 20.21
CA SER A 314 0.31 -24.63 19.71
C SER A 314 -1.06 -24.40 20.34
N TRP A 315 -1.85 -25.44 20.57
CA TRP A 315 -3.20 -25.38 21.14
C TRP A 315 -3.23 -24.83 22.58
N LYS A 316 -2.19 -25.08 23.39
CA LYS A 316 -2.05 -24.43 24.71
C LYS A 316 -1.91 -22.91 24.57
N LEU A 317 -1.17 -22.44 23.56
CA LEU A 317 -1.01 -21.01 23.29
C LEU A 317 -2.32 -20.42 22.75
N LEU A 318 -2.95 -21.09 21.79
CA LEU A 318 -4.19 -20.62 21.14
C LEU A 318 -5.38 -20.54 22.11
N SER A 319 -5.47 -21.50 23.04
CA SER A 319 -6.50 -21.53 24.08
C SER A 319 -6.21 -20.62 25.27
N SER A 320 -5.01 -20.02 25.34
CA SER A 320 -4.53 -19.29 26.51
C SER A 320 -4.64 -20.08 27.83
N GLY A 321 -4.62 -21.42 27.77
CA GLY A 321 -4.82 -22.30 28.93
C GLY A 321 -6.27 -22.50 29.38
N THR A 322 -7.26 -21.91 28.69
CA THR A 322 -8.70 -22.06 29.03
C THR A 322 -9.29 -23.42 28.65
N GLY A 323 -8.59 -24.20 27.83
CA GLY A 323 -9.11 -25.45 27.26
C GLY A 323 -10.16 -25.25 26.16
N THR A 324 -10.43 -24.01 25.74
CA THR A 324 -11.38 -23.68 24.66
C THR A 324 -10.67 -23.02 23.48
N ILE A 325 -11.25 -23.15 22.28
CA ILE A 325 -10.73 -22.55 21.04
C ILE A 325 -11.85 -21.87 20.27
N GLY A 326 -11.57 -20.68 19.73
CA GLY A 326 -12.43 -20.04 18.75
C GLY A 326 -12.27 -20.69 17.37
N VAL A 327 -13.36 -21.06 16.72
CA VAL A 327 -13.37 -21.67 15.38
C VAL A 327 -14.32 -20.89 14.48
N ARG A 328 -13.95 -20.71 13.20
CA ARG A 328 -14.77 -20.04 12.20
C ARG A 328 -14.58 -20.69 10.83
N MET A 329 -15.65 -20.80 10.04
CA MET A 329 -15.58 -21.05 8.61
C MET A 329 -15.95 -19.76 7.87
N PRO A 330 -14.99 -18.93 7.44
CA PRO A 330 -15.28 -17.63 6.82
C PRO A 330 -15.92 -17.82 5.44
N ASP A 331 -16.86 -16.94 5.05
CA ASP A 331 -17.44 -16.94 3.70
C ASP A 331 -16.53 -16.25 2.68
N ASN A 332 -15.31 -16.77 2.55
CA ASN A 332 -14.31 -16.25 1.61
C ASN A 332 -13.65 -17.40 0.88
N LYS A 333 -13.86 -17.46 -0.45
CA LYS A 333 -13.35 -18.54 -1.31
C LYS A 333 -11.84 -18.70 -1.21
N ILE A 334 -11.09 -17.61 -1.13
CA ILE A 334 -9.63 -17.63 -1.02
C ILE A 334 -9.23 -18.24 0.33
N ALA A 335 -9.78 -17.73 1.44
CA ALA A 335 -9.49 -18.26 2.78
C ALA A 335 -9.79 -19.76 2.90
N LEU A 336 -10.96 -20.20 2.42
CA LEU A 336 -11.34 -21.61 2.43
C LEU A 336 -10.40 -22.47 1.57
N GLN A 337 -10.01 -21.98 0.38
CA GLN A 337 -9.04 -22.68 -0.47
C GLN A 337 -7.65 -22.79 0.18
N LEU A 338 -7.21 -21.77 0.91
CA LEU A 338 -5.93 -21.81 1.64
C LEU A 338 -5.97 -22.90 2.72
N VAL A 339 -7.04 -22.97 3.52
CA VAL A 339 -7.21 -24.02 4.55
C VAL A 339 -7.25 -25.41 3.91
N ARG A 340 -8.05 -25.60 2.85
CA ARG A 340 -8.16 -26.87 2.11
C ARG A 340 -6.80 -27.35 1.59
N LYS A 341 -6.07 -26.48 0.89
CA LYS A 341 -4.75 -26.80 0.30
C LYS A 341 -3.67 -26.99 1.36
N LEU A 342 -3.77 -26.32 2.50
CA LEU A 342 -2.88 -26.52 3.64
C LEU A 342 -3.19 -27.86 4.36
N GLY A 343 -4.45 -28.30 4.33
CA GLY A 343 -4.92 -29.54 4.94
C GLY A 343 -5.09 -29.47 6.47
N ARG A 344 -5.04 -28.26 7.05
CA ARG A 344 -5.08 -28.00 8.49
C ARG A 344 -5.60 -26.59 8.78
N PRO A 345 -6.11 -26.31 9.98
CA PRO A 345 -6.62 -24.99 10.34
C PRO A 345 -5.54 -23.91 10.29
N ILE A 346 -5.96 -22.69 9.95
CA ILE A 346 -5.08 -21.50 9.98
C ILE A 346 -5.48 -20.65 11.19
N THR A 347 -4.56 -20.49 12.16
CA THR A 347 -4.73 -19.51 13.23
C THR A 347 -4.80 -18.13 12.61
N THR A 348 -5.85 -17.36 12.93
CA THR A 348 -6.13 -16.09 12.27
C THR A 348 -6.54 -15.01 13.26
N THR A 349 -5.91 -13.85 13.12
CA THR A 349 -6.31 -12.60 13.79
C THR A 349 -6.40 -11.48 12.74
N SER A 350 -6.93 -10.33 13.11
CA SER A 350 -6.99 -9.19 12.18
C SER A 350 -5.57 -8.69 11.83
N ALA A 351 -5.32 -8.42 10.54
CA ALA A 351 -4.02 -8.06 9.97
C ALA A 351 -3.59 -6.61 10.22
N ASN A 352 -3.64 -6.18 11.48
CA ASN A 352 -3.27 -4.85 11.96
C ASN A 352 -2.39 -4.99 13.20
N LEU A 353 -1.73 -3.93 13.66
CA LEU A 353 -1.10 -3.95 14.98
C LEU A 353 -2.16 -4.01 16.09
N HIS A 354 -1.80 -4.43 17.30
CA HIS A 354 -2.73 -4.35 18.43
C HIS A 354 -3.19 -2.90 18.64
N GLY A 355 -4.50 -2.65 18.74
CA GLY A 355 -5.09 -1.31 18.84
C GLY A 355 -5.14 -0.50 17.53
N GLY A 356 -4.45 -0.93 16.47
CA GLY A 356 -4.46 -0.25 15.17
C GLY A 356 -5.77 -0.41 14.38
N PRO A 357 -5.97 0.38 13.32
CA PRO A 357 -7.16 0.29 12.47
C PRO A 357 -7.25 -1.06 11.74
N THR A 358 -8.46 -1.54 11.51
CA THR A 358 -8.70 -2.76 10.71
C THR A 358 -8.21 -2.59 9.28
N SER A 359 -7.48 -3.59 8.78
CA SER A 359 -6.94 -3.60 7.42
C SER A 359 -7.95 -4.22 6.44
N TYR A 360 -8.31 -3.47 5.39
CA TYR A 360 -9.22 -3.93 4.34
C TYR A 360 -8.52 -4.15 3.00
N SER A 361 -7.21 -3.92 2.94
CA SER A 361 -6.34 -4.28 1.82
C SER A 361 -5.00 -4.82 2.34
N ALA A 362 -4.26 -5.51 1.47
CA ALA A 362 -2.90 -5.95 1.78
C ALA A 362 -1.97 -4.78 2.11
N ILE A 363 -2.12 -3.64 1.41
CA ILE A 363 -1.30 -2.44 1.64
C ILE A 363 -1.62 -1.76 2.98
N ASP A 364 -2.89 -1.72 3.40
CA ASP A 364 -3.27 -1.22 4.74
C ASP A 364 -2.56 -2.01 5.84
N SER A 365 -2.46 -3.33 5.66
CA SER A 365 -1.75 -4.20 6.59
C SER A 365 -0.24 -3.97 6.54
N PHE A 366 0.34 -3.92 5.35
CA PHE A 366 1.78 -3.71 5.18
C PHE A 366 2.25 -2.42 5.85
N LYS A 367 1.55 -1.30 5.65
CA LYS A 367 1.87 0.00 6.28
C LYS A 367 1.98 -0.07 7.81
N GLN A 368 1.19 -0.93 8.46
CA GLN A 368 1.23 -1.06 9.91
C GLN A 368 2.45 -1.85 10.41
N PHE A 369 2.90 -2.85 9.65
CA PHE A 369 4.02 -3.70 10.03
C PHE A 369 5.35 -3.26 9.41
N PHE A 370 5.32 -2.38 8.42
CA PHE A 370 6.49 -1.88 7.71
C PHE A 370 7.57 -1.38 8.69
N LEU A 371 8.80 -1.88 8.50
CA LEU A 371 9.99 -1.60 9.33
C LEU A 371 9.88 -1.98 10.82
N LYS A 372 8.86 -2.76 11.22
CA LYS A 372 8.81 -3.33 12.58
C LYS A 372 9.80 -4.49 12.71
N LYS A 373 10.22 -4.77 13.94
CA LYS A 373 11.13 -5.89 14.24
C LYS A 373 10.54 -7.25 13.81
N TYR A 374 9.23 -7.42 13.95
CA TYR A 374 8.51 -8.62 13.54
C TYR A 374 7.42 -8.21 12.54
N GLN A 375 7.44 -8.85 11.37
CA GLN A 375 6.54 -8.53 10.26
C GLN A 375 5.99 -9.83 9.66
N PRO A 376 4.82 -9.78 8.99
CA PRO A 376 4.39 -10.86 8.11
C PRO A 376 5.42 -11.15 7.01
N ASP A 377 5.55 -12.42 6.63
CA ASP A 377 6.50 -12.85 5.61
C ASP A 377 5.93 -12.72 4.18
N LEU A 378 4.60 -12.65 4.02
CA LEU A 378 3.94 -12.58 2.71
C LEU A 378 2.56 -11.91 2.80
N TYR A 379 2.20 -11.15 1.78
CA TYR A 379 0.92 -10.46 1.62
C TYR A 379 0.23 -10.92 0.34
N LEU A 380 -0.91 -11.59 0.47
CA LEU A 380 -1.77 -11.93 -0.67
C LEU A 380 -2.65 -10.73 -1.02
N ASP A 381 -2.35 -10.03 -2.11
CA ASP A 381 -3.17 -8.93 -2.61
C ASP A 381 -4.38 -9.45 -3.38
N ALA A 382 -5.55 -9.44 -2.71
CA ALA A 382 -6.85 -9.70 -3.30
C ALA A 382 -7.69 -8.43 -3.48
N GLY A 383 -7.04 -7.26 -3.49
CA GLY A 383 -7.70 -5.96 -3.58
C GLY A 383 -8.32 -5.49 -2.26
N VAL A 384 -9.20 -4.49 -2.36
CA VAL A 384 -9.86 -3.85 -1.23
C VAL A 384 -11.16 -4.60 -0.92
N LEU A 385 -11.30 -5.05 0.32
CA LEU A 385 -12.52 -5.68 0.84
C LEU A 385 -13.54 -4.61 1.23
N PRO A 386 -14.84 -4.89 1.09
CA PRO A 386 -15.89 -4.07 1.68
C PRO A 386 -15.69 -3.94 3.19
N LYS A 387 -15.95 -2.76 3.75
CA LYS A 387 -15.90 -2.55 5.19
C LYS A 387 -17.06 -3.29 5.85
N GLN A 388 -16.76 -4.31 6.64
CA GLN A 388 -17.74 -5.08 7.40
C GLN A 388 -17.45 -5.06 8.90
N LYS A 389 -18.50 -5.25 9.71
CA LYS A 389 -18.32 -5.45 11.15
C LYS A 389 -17.56 -6.77 11.38
N PRO A 390 -16.68 -6.84 12.40
CA PRO A 390 -16.06 -8.09 12.80
C PRO A 390 -17.09 -9.19 13.12
N SER A 391 -16.69 -10.46 13.01
CA SER A 391 -17.58 -11.61 13.28
C SER A 391 -18.22 -11.55 14.67
N THR A 392 -19.45 -12.05 14.76
CA THR A 392 -20.08 -12.34 16.07
C THR A 392 -19.29 -13.47 16.73
N ILE A 393 -18.97 -13.33 18.02
CA ILE A 393 -18.31 -14.39 18.80
C ILE A 393 -19.29 -14.92 19.83
N ILE A 394 -19.56 -16.22 19.78
CA ILE A 394 -20.45 -16.93 20.70
C ILE A 394 -19.64 -18.00 21.43
N LYS A 395 -19.73 -18.02 22.76
CA LYS A 395 -19.32 -19.16 23.57
C LYS A 395 -20.55 -20.01 23.88
N ILE A 396 -20.41 -21.32 23.73
CA ILE A 396 -21.43 -22.29 24.13
C ILE A 396 -20.93 -22.97 25.40
N GLU A 397 -21.77 -22.97 26.43
CA GLU A 397 -21.46 -23.57 27.73
C GLU A 397 -22.75 -24.12 28.34
N GLN A 398 -22.77 -25.41 28.69
CA GLN A 398 -23.94 -26.08 29.30
C GLN A 398 -25.26 -25.84 28.55
N ASN A 399 -25.27 -26.01 27.22
CA ASN A 399 -26.42 -25.73 26.34
C ASN A 399 -26.94 -24.27 26.37
N LYS A 400 -26.13 -23.32 26.84
CA LYS A 400 -26.48 -21.88 26.82
C LYS A 400 -25.56 -21.12 25.86
N ILE A 401 -26.16 -20.18 25.12
CA ILE A 401 -25.46 -19.28 24.21
C ILE A 401 -25.04 -18.02 24.98
N LYS A 402 -23.74 -17.74 25.02
CA LYS A 402 -23.20 -16.47 25.54
C LYS A 402 -22.51 -15.70 24.41
N THR A 403 -23.04 -14.53 24.06
CA THR A 403 -22.39 -13.65 23.07
C THR A 403 -21.22 -12.91 23.73
N LEU A 404 -19.98 -13.19 23.28
CA LEU A 404 -18.76 -12.52 23.74
C LEU A 404 -18.43 -11.27 22.94
N ARG A 405 -18.85 -11.22 21.67
CA ARG A 405 -18.74 -10.02 20.80
C ARG A 405 -19.93 -9.93 19.88
N LYS A 406 -20.61 -8.79 19.88
CA LYS A 406 -21.69 -8.49 18.93
C LYS A 406 -21.11 -8.27 17.52
N GLY A 407 -21.73 -8.86 16.52
CA GLY A 407 -21.37 -8.75 15.10
C GLY A 407 -22.63 -8.85 14.23
N PRO A 408 -22.49 -9.22 12.94
CA PRO A 408 -23.64 -9.32 12.01
C PRO A 408 -24.70 -10.35 12.40
N ILE A 409 -24.31 -11.40 13.12
CA ILE A 409 -25.22 -12.49 13.49
C ILE A 409 -25.87 -12.20 14.84
N ARG A 410 -27.21 -12.31 14.87
CA ARG A 410 -28.02 -12.41 16.10
C ARG A 410 -28.42 -13.88 16.27
N ALA A 411 -27.87 -14.55 17.26
CA ALA A 411 -28.23 -15.92 17.57
C ALA A 411 -29.13 -15.95 18.81
N SER A 412 -30.23 -16.68 18.71
CA SER A 412 -31.06 -17.14 19.83
C SER A 412 -30.82 -18.65 20.03
N PRO A 413 -31.12 -19.18 21.24
CA PRO A 413 -31.05 -20.61 21.53
C PRO A 413 -31.79 -21.49 20.52
#